data_AF-A0A3P7IUY4-F1
#
_entry.id   AF-A0A3P7IUY4-F1
#
_cell.length_a   1.000
_cell.length_b   1.000
_cell.length_c   1.000
_cell.angle_alpha   90.00
_cell.angle_beta   90.00
_cell.angle_gamma   90.00
#
_symmetry.space_group_name_H-M   'P 1'
#
loop_
_entity.id
_entity.type
_entity.pdbx_description
1 polymer ?
#
loop_
_entity_poly.entity_id
_entity_poly.type
_entity_poly.pdbx_seq_one_letter_code
_entity_poly.pdbx_strand_id
1 'polypeptide(L)'
;MFRFLVCELHRLGFDKETVYEELRQSVRMAPQFRFDWFIKSRTAMELQRRCNTLITLIEKEMGETEVKHRTKKDAKDKANAPSGRKTIITQP
;
A
#
# COMPACT_ATOMS: atom_id res chain seq x y z
N MET A 1 -7.16 -12.36 -7.86
CA MET A 1 -8.35 -11.47 -7.90
C MET A 1 -8.14 -10.17 -7.12
N PHE A 2 -8.04 -10.18 -5.77
CA PHE A 2 -8.02 -8.95 -4.96
C PHE A 2 -6.89 -7.96 -5.30
N ARG A 3 -5.72 -8.47 -5.73
CA ARG A 3 -4.61 -7.65 -6.21
C ARG A 3 -4.98 -6.79 -7.42
N PHE A 4 -5.75 -7.34 -8.36
CA PHE A 4 -6.22 -6.59 -9.52
C PHE A 4 -7.17 -5.47 -9.11
N LEU A 5 -8.10 -5.74 -8.18
CA LEU A 5 -9.02 -4.72 -7.70
C LEU A 5 -8.29 -3.55 -7.04
N VAL A 6 -7.36 -3.83 -6.13
CA VAL A 6 -6.61 -2.79 -5.42
C VAL A 6 -5.70 -2.01 -6.37
N CYS A 7 -5.00 -2.68 -7.29
CA CYS A 7 -4.15 -2.01 -8.28
C CYS A 7 -4.95 -1.13 -9.24
N GLU A 8 -6.09 -1.63 -9.73
CA GLU A 8 -6.94 -0.87 -10.66
C GLU A 8 -7.63 0.29 -9.95
N LEU A 9 -8.07 0.10 -8.69
CA LEU A 9 -8.60 1.19 -7.86
C LEU A 9 -7.54 2.28 -7.63
N HIS A 10 -6.31 1.90 -7.32
CA HIS A 10 -5.20 2.85 -7.15
C HIS A 10 -4.87 3.57 -8.46
N ARG A 11 -4.99 2.88 -9.61
CA ARG A 11 -4.79 3.47 -10.94
C ARG A 11 -5.88 4.48 -11.31
N LEU A 12 -7.13 4.21 -10.93
CA LEU A 12 -8.29 5.08 -11.19
C LEU A 12 -8.34 6.30 -10.24
N GLY A 13 -7.76 6.17 -9.04
CA GLY A 13 -7.76 7.20 -8.01
C GLY A 13 -9.03 7.15 -7.16
N PHE A 14 -8.89 7.13 -5.83
CA PHE A 14 -10.01 6.94 -4.90
C PHE A 14 -10.99 8.14 -4.83
N ASP A 15 -10.67 9.25 -5.49
CA ASP A 15 -11.34 10.54 -5.31
C ASP A 15 -12.70 10.68 -6.01
N LYS A 16 -13.08 9.71 -6.87
CA LYS A 16 -14.34 9.77 -7.63
C LYS A 16 -15.38 8.78 -7.10
N GLU A 17 -16.60 9.27 -6.88
CA GLU A 17 -17.74 8.44 -6.46
C GLU A 17 -18.07 7.32 -7.47
N THR A 18 -17.76 7.52 -8.75
CA THR A 18 -18.00 6.56 -9.84
C THR A 18 -16.90 5.53 -10.05
N VAL A 19 -15.79 5.58 -9.29
CA VAL A 19 -14.64 4.69 -9.46
C VAL A 19 -15.00 3.21 -9.34
N TYR A 20 -15.96 2.87 -8.48
CA TYR A 20 -16.37 1.47 -8.30
C TYR A 20 -17.18 0.93 -9.49
N GLU A 21 -17.92 1.78 -10.19
CA GLU A 21 -18.59 1.41 -11.45
C GLU A 21 -17.57 1.25 -12.59
N GLU A 22 -16.59 2.16 -12.69
CA GLU A 22 -15.49 2.02 -13.66
C GLU A 22 -14.66 0.76 -13.39
N LEU A 23 -14.33 0.48 -12.14
CA LEU A 23 -13.63 -0.74 -11.73
C LEU A 23 -14.40 -2.00 -12.15
N ARG A 24 -15.71 -2.01 -11.94
CA ARG A 24 -16.58 -3.12 -12.37
C ARG A 24 -16.54 -3.30 -13.89
N GLN A 25 -16.48 -2.21 -14.64
CA GLN A 25 -16.38 -2.24 -16.09
C GLN A 25 -15.01 -2.75 -16.56
N SER A 26 -13.90 -2.28 -15.95
CA SER A 26 -12.55 -2.80 -16.18
C SER A 26 -12.45 -4.31 -15.91
N VAL A 27 -13.05 -4.79 -14.82
CA VAL A 27 -13.09 -6.21 -14.48
C VAL A 27 -13.86 -7.03 -15.53
N ARG A 28 -14.94 -6.48 -16.10
CA ARG A 28 -15.71 -7.15 -17.17
C ARG A 28 -14.95 -7.16 -18.51
N MET A 29 -14.19 -6.11 -18.80
CA MET A 29 -13.39 -5.98 -20.03
C MET A 29 -12.11 -6.81 -19.98
N ALA A 30 -11.59 -7.08 -18.78
CA ALA A 30 -10.34 -7.81 -18.64
C ALA A 30 -10.50 -9.30 -19.04
N PRO A 31 -9.70 -9.78 -20.01
CA PRO A 31 -9.83 -11.14 -20.55
C PRO A 31 -9.49 -12.24 -19.52
N GLN A 32 -8.74 -11.89 -18.48
CA GLN A 32 -8.40 -12.80 -17.37
C GLN A 32 -9.61 -13.23 -16.52
N PHE A 33 -10.72 -12.47 -16.54
CA PHE A 33 -11.95 -12.81 -15.81
C PHE A 33 -13.06 -13.37 -16.71
N ARG A 34 -12.71 -13.77 -17.94
CA ARG A 34 -13.70 -14.18 -18.95
C ARG A 34 -14.53 -15.40 -18.53
N PHE A 35 -13.94 -16.31 -17.76
CA PHE A 35 -14.59 -17.52 -17.23
C PHE A 35 -15.04 -17.39 -15.77
N ASP A 36 -14.85 -16.22 -15.17
CA ASP A 36 -15.05 -16.01 -13.74
C ASP A 36 -16.41 -15.34 -13.49
N TRP A 37 -17.48 -16.14 -13.59
CA TRP A 37 -18.86 -15.65 -13.42
C TRP A 37 -19.10 -15.06 -12.03
N PHE A 38 -18.40 -15.58 -11.02
CA PHE A 38 -18.44 -15.10 -9.64
C PHE A 38 -17.95 -13.66 -9.48
N ILE A 39 -16.97 -13.26 -10.30
CA ILE A 39 -16.46 -11.88 -10.34
C ILE A 39 -17.45 -10.97 -11.07
N LYS A 40 -18.03 -11.46 -12.17
CA LYS A 40 -18.97 -10.72 -13.00
C LYS A 40 -20.32 -10.47 -12.32
N SER A 41 -20.73 -11.35 -11.41
CA SER A 41 -22.00 -11.23 -10.69
C SER A 41 -21.98 -10.22 -9.55
N ARG A 42 -20.80 -9.71 -9.15
CA ARG A 42 -20.70 -8.71 -8.08
C ARG A 42 -21.18 -7.34 -8.54
N THR A 43 -21.96 -6.72 -7.68
CA THR A 43 -22.40 -5.33 -7.81
C THR A 43 -21.27 -4.37 -7.43
N ALA A 44 -21.32 -3.14 -7.92
CA ALA A 44 -20.35 -2.11 -7.54
C ALA A 44 -20.32 -1.91 -6.02
N MET A 45 -21.46 -1.99 -5.35
CA MET A 45 -21.58 -1.83 -3.90
C MET A 45 -20.96 -2.99 -3.09
N GLU A 46 -21.00 -4.22 -3.61
CA GLU A 46 -20.27 -5.35 -3.01
C GLU A 46 -18.75 -5.25 -3.24
N LEU A 47 -18.35 -4.82 -4.43
CA LEU A 47 -16.94 -4.55 -4.77
C LEU A 47 -16.39 -3.44 -3.86
N GLN A 48 -17.15 -2.37 -3.69
CA GLN A 48 -16.83 -1.25 -2.81
C GLN A 48 -16.62 -1.70 -1.36
N ARG A 49 -17.57 -2.45 -0.77
CA ARG A 49 -17.42 -2.96 0.60
C ARG A 49 -16.16 -3.82 0.76
N ARG A 50 -15.88 -4.70 -0.21
CA ARG A 50 -14.67 -5.53 -0.20
C ARG A 50 -13.40 -4.69 -0.33
N CYS A 51 -13.38 -3.73 -1.26
CA CYS A 51 -12.25 -2.84 -1.46
C CYS A 51 -12.00 -1.98 -0.22
N ASN A 52 -13.02 -1.41 0.41
CA ASN A 52 -12.87 -0.61 1.63
C ASN A 52 -12.20 -1.42 2.76
N THR A 53 -12.67 -2.64 3.02
CA THR A 53 -12.01 -3.50 4.02
C THR A 53 -10.56 -3.82 3.65
N LEU A 54 -10.29 -4.11 2.37
CA LEU A 54 -8.93 -4.37 1.89
C LEU A 54 -8.03 -3.15 2.04
N ILE A 55 -8.52 -1.95 1.73
CA ILE A 55 -7.81 -0.68 1.90
C ILE A 55 -7.47 -0.50 3.37
N THR A 56 -8.44 -0.62 4.28
CA THR A 56 -8.19 -0.50 5.72
C THR A 56 -7.16 -1.52 6.22
N LEU A 57 -7.21 -2.77 5.74
CA LEU A 57 -6.21 -3.78 6.08
C LEU A 57 -4.83 -3.39 5.54
N ILE A 58 -4.75 -2.90 4.31
CA ILE A 58 -3.49 -2.43 3.71
C ILE A 58 -2.95 -1.21 4.46
N GLU A 59 -3.77 -0.21 4.76
CA GLU A 59 -3.36 0.98 5.51
C GLU A 59 -2.85 0.62 6.90
N LYS A 60 -3.49 -0.33 7.57
CA LYS A 60 -3.06 -0.85 8.87
C LYS A 60 -1.71 -1.57 8.77
N GLU A 61 -1.55 -2.47 7.80
CA GLU A 61 -0.29 -3.16 7.52
C GLU A 61 0.82 -2.19 7.09
N MET A 62 0.47 -1.13 6.35
CA MET A 62 1.40 -0.11 5.88
C MET A 62 1.84 0.82 7.02
N GLY A 63 0.95 1.16 7.95
CA GLY A 63 1.29 1.88 9.18
C GLY A 63 2.24 1.08 10.08
N GLU A 64 2.01 -0.21 10.26
CA GLU A 64 2.93 -1.08 11.00
C GLU A 64 4.27 -1.28 10.29
N THR A 65 4.28 -1.29 8.96
CA THR A 65 5.49 -1.38 8.13
C THR A 65 6.27 -0.07 8.11
N GLU A 66 5.62 1.10 8.08
CA GLU A 66 6.29 2.41 8.14
C GLU A 66 6.94 2.63 9.51
N VAL A 67 6.27 2.22 10.60
CA VAL A 67 6.84 2.25 11.96
C VAL A 67 8.07 1.36 12.08
N LYS A 68 8.07 0.16 11.48
CA LYS A 68 9.24 -0.75 11.40
C LYS A 68 10.35 -0.25 10.47
N HIS A 69 10.02 0.48 9.40
CA HIS A 69 11.02 1.04 8.50
C HIS A 69 11.73 2.24 9.14
N ARG A 70 11.01 3.12 9.83
CA ARG A 70 11.61 4.23 10.58
C ARG A 70 12.58 3.71 11.65
N THR A 71 12.12 2.80 12.51
CA THR A 71 12.97 2.23 13.58
C THR A 71 14.23 1.52 13.05
N LYS A 72 14.19 0.87 11.88
CA LYS A 72 15.39 0.28 11.26
C LYS A 72 16.34 1.31 10.65
N LYS A 73 15.84 2.46 10.17
CA LYS A 73 16.68 3.54 9.64
C LYS A 73 17.37 4.30 10.77
N ASP A 74 16.66 4.55 11.87
CA ASP A 74 17.20 5.22 13.06
C ASP A 74 18.24 4.37 13.81
N ALA A 75 18.09 3.03 13.80
CA ALA A 75 19.06 2.11 14.40
C ALA A 75 20.35 1.98 13.56
N LYS A 76 20.26 2.09 12.23
CA LYS A 76 21.41 1.99 11.33
C LYS A 76 22.28 3.25 11.34
N ASP A 77 21.67 4.42 11.56
CA ASP A 77 22.39 5.69 11.67
C ASP A 77 23.18 5.81 12.99
N LYS A 78 22.63 5.28 14.11
CA LYS A 78 23.32 5.25 15.41
C LYS A 78 24.47 4.24 15.51
N ALA A 79 24.51 3.23 14.64
CA ALA A 79 25.59 2.23 14.62
C ALA A 79 26.82 2.65 13.81
N ASN A 80 26.74 3.74 13.02
CA ASN A 80 27.83 4.21 12.16
C ASN A 80 28.55 5.46 12.70
N ALA A 81 28.35 5.84 13.97
CA ALA A 81 29.11 6.91 14.60
C ALA A 81 30.48 6.37 15.04
N PRO A 82 31.61 6.83 14.47
CA PRO A 82 32.93 6.39 14.91
C PRO A 82 33.24 7.00 16.28
N SER A 83 33.37 6.12 17.28
CA SER A 83 33.92 6.46 18.60
C SER A 83 35.42 6.70 18.45
N GLY A 84 35.81 7.98 18.33
CA GLY A 84 37.18 8.42 18.04
C GLY A 84 37.72 9.44 19.04
N ARG A 85 38.10 8.94 20.23
CA ARG A 85 39.23 9.32 21.10
C ARG A 85 39.61 10.81 21.28
N LYS A 86 39.49 11.26 22.53
CA LYS A 86 39.99 12.54 23.08
C LYS A 86 41.50 12.44 23.36
N THR A 87 42.30 13.44 22.96
CA THR A 87 43.59 13.81 23.57
C THR A 87 43.91 15.26 23.15
N ILE A 88 43.47 16.28 23.90
CA ILE A 88 44.30 17.11 24.80
C ILE A 88 45.74 17.25 24.33
N ILE A 89 46.11 18.38 23.71
CA ILE A 89 47.27 19.19 24.11
C ILE A 89 47.29 20.57 23.43
N THR A 90 47.80 21.52 24.20
CA THR A 90 47.68 22.99 24.13
C THR A 90 48.89 23.64 23.45
N GLN A 91 48.65 24.56 22.49
CA GLN A 91 49.49 25.70 22.03
C GLN A 91 50.95 25.39 21.60
N PRO A 92 51.85 26.34 21.21
CA PRO A 92 51.94 27.80 21.46
C PRO A 92 51.20 28.71 20.47
#